data_AF-A0A7W2CAM2-F1
#
_entry.id   AF-A0A7W2CAM2-F1
#
_cell.length_a   1.000
_cell.length_b   1.000
_cell.length_c   1.000
_cell.angle_alpha   90.00
_cell.angle_beta   90.00
_cell.angle_gamma   90.00
#
_symmetry.space_group_name_H-M   'P 1'
#
loop_
_entity.id
_entity.type
_entity.pdbx_description
1 polymer ?
#
loop_
_entity_poly.entity_id
_entity_poly.type
_entity_poly.pdbx_seq_one_letter_code
_entity_poly.pdbx_strand_id
1 'polypeptide(L)' 'MLPHIFTRKRYLPLVAIFLAFLGCSDSTGGNTSVQTSGTQPEISTEVQAVDGSIISVSDFNGVPTAMWFWSPN' A
#
# COMPACT_ATOMS: atom_id res chain seq x y z
N MET A 1 -38.95 32.85 -3.95
CA MET A 1 -37.90 33.40 -3.05
C MET A 1 -37.72 32.42 -1.90
N LEU A 2 -36.70 31.56 -2.01
CA LEU A 2 -36.43 30.49 -1.04
C LEU A 2 -35.69 31.11 0.16
N PRO A 3 -36.12 30.92 1.42
CA PRO A 3 -35.52 31.60 2.55
C PRO A 3 -34.09 31.09 2.81
N HIS A 4 -33.10 31.97 2.61
CA HIS A 4 -31.65 31.79 2.85
C HIS A 4 -31.26 31.35 4.28
N ILE A 5 -32.23 31.21 5.19
CA ILE A 5 -32.02 30.91 6.61
C ILE A 5 -31.72 29.41 6.84
N PHE A 6 -32.23 28.53 5.97
CA PHE A 6 -32.08 27.07 6.15
C PHE A 6 -30.73 26.52 5.71
N THR A 7 -30.00 27.23 4.87
CA THR A 7 -28.75 26.74 4.27
C THR A 7 -27.58 26.88 5.25
N ARG A 8 -27.49 27.98 6.02
CA ARG A 8 -26.32 28.28 6.87
C ARG A 8 -26.10 27.29 8.02
N LYS A 9 -27.16 26.71 8.59
CA LYS A 9 -27.07 25.78 9.74
C LYS A 9 -26.73 24.34 9.35
N ARG A 10 -26.93 23.93 8.08
CA ARG A 10 -26.66 22.55 7.62
C ARG A 10 -25.21 22.32 7.19
N TYR A 11 -24.44 23.38 6.92
CA TYR A 11 -23.03 23.24 6.53
C TYR A 11 -22.08 23.08 7.72
N LEU A 12 -22.45 23.56 8.91
CA LEU A 12 -21.66 23.39 10.13
C LEU A 12 -21.34 21.93 10.48
N PRO A 13 -22.31 20.98 10.49
CA PRO A 13 -21.99 19.59 10.77
C PRO A 13 -21.15 18.95 9.66
N LEU A 14 -21.35 19.34 8.39
CA LEU A 14 -20.56 18.83 7.26
C LEU A 14 -19.08 19.25 7.36
N VAL A 15 -18.81 20.50 7.75
CA VAL A 15 -17.44 20.99 7.96
C VAL A 15 -16.77 20.27 9.13
N ALA A 16 -17.49 20.03 10.23
CA ALA A 16 -16.95 19.31 11.37
C ALA A 16 -16.60 17.85 11.03
N ILE A 17 -17.43 17.17 10.25
CA ILE A 17 -17.15 15.81 9.76
C ILE A 17 -15.91 15.80 8.85
N PHE A 18 -15.78 16.78 7.95
CA PHE A 18 -14.62 16.93 7.06
C PHE A 18 -13.31 17.13 7.85
N LEU A 19 -13.35 17.93 8.92
CA LEU A 19 -12.21 18.14 9.82
C LEU A 19 -11.84 16.89 10.62
N ALA A 20 -12.83 16.08 11.03
CA ALA A 20 -12.56 14.81 11.69
C ALA A 20 -11.88 13.79 10.76
N PHE A 21 -12.22 13.78 9.47
CA PHE A 21 -11.54 12.93 8.47
C PHE A 21 -10.11 13.38 8.16
N LEU A 22 -9.78 14.66 8.32
CA LEU A 22 -8.41 15.17 8.14
C LEU A 22 -7.48 14.83 9.33
N GLY A 23 -8.04 14.44 10.48
CA GLY A 23 -7.28 14.20 11.71
C GLY A 23 -6.71 12.80 11.90
N CYS A 24 -6.94 11.85 10.97
CA CYS A 24 -6.52 10.45 11.14
C CYS A 24 -5.38 10.05 10.19
N SER A 25 -4.48 10.98 9.87
CA SER A 25 -3.23 10.66 9.17
C SER A 25 -2.08 10.73 10.15
N ASP A 26 -2.07 9.83 11.14
CA ASP A 26 -0.84 9.49 11.84
C ASP A 26 0.09 8.83 10.82
N SER A 27 0.90 9.68 10.18
CA SER A 27 2.09 9.26 9.46
C SER A 27 3.08 8.71 10.50
N THR A 28 2.79 7.54 11.05
CA THR A 28 3.80 6.67 11.64
C THR A 28 4.58 6.05 10.48
N GLY A 29 5.26 6.90 9.73
CA GLY A 29 6.34 6.50 8.84
C GLY A 29 7.51 6.14 9.72
N GLY A 30 7.44 4.97 10.36
CA GLY A 30 8.60 4.35 10.97
C GLY A 30 9.63 4.17 9.86
N ASN A 31 10.75 4.87 9.97
CA ASN A 31 11.89 4.72 9.08
C ASN A 31 12.48 3.33 9.34
N THR A 32 11.85 2.29 8.80
CA THR A 32 12.47 0.98 8.68
C THR A 32 13.59 1.15 7.65
N SER A 33 14.81 1.44 8.12
CA SER A 33 15.96 1.42 7.24
C SER A 33 16.16 -0.03 6.80
N VAL A 34 15.77 -0.31 5.57
CA VAL A 34 16.05 -1.60 4.94
C VAL A 34 17.56 -1.65 4.74
N GLN A 35 18.27 -2.47 5.52
CA GLN A 35 19.68 -2.74 5.31
C GLN A 35 19.85 -3.47 3.97
N THR A 36 20.30 -2.76 2.94
CA THR A 36 20.63 -3.34 1.62
C THR A 36 22.14 -3.62 1.47
N SER A 37 22.94 -3.29 2.47
CA SER A 37 24.39 -3.49 2.46
C SER A 37 24.75 -4.94 2.79
N GLY A 38 24.73 -5.76 1.76
CA GLY A 38 25.29 -7.11 1.71
C GLY A 38 25.66 -7.44 0.27
N THR A 39 26.58 -8.38 0.05
CA THR A 39 26.79 -8.93 -1.29
C THR A 39 25.48 -9.57 -1.74
N GLN A 40 24.86 -9.02 -2.79
CA GLN A 40 23.63 -9.59 -3.34
C GLN A 40 23.97 -11.02 -3.78
N PRO A 41 23.35 -12.05 -3.17
CA PRO A 41 23.56 -13.41 -3.64
C PRO A 41 23.13 -13.48 -5.10
N GLU A 42 23.80 -14.32 -5.88
CA GLU A 42 23.37 -14.63 -7.24
C GLU A 42 21.96 -15.22 -7.15
N ILE A 43 20.95 -14.39 -7.45
CA ILE A 43 19.55 -14.79 -7.42
C ILE A 43 19.36 -15.67 -8.65
N SER A 44 19.05 -16.94 -8.43
CA SER A 44 18.58 -17.83 -9.50
C SER A 44 17.43 -17.14 -10.23
N THR A 45 17.59 -16.93 -11.53
CA THR A 45 16.53 -16.35 -12.37
C THR A 45 15.36 -17.32 -12.57
N GLU A 46 15.53 -18.58 -12.16
CA GLU A 46 14.49 -19.61 -12.20
C GLU A 46 13.96 -19.90 -10.79
N VAL A 47 12.64 -19.94 -10.67
CA VAL A 47 11.91 -20.21 -9.42
C VAL A 47 10.90 -21.32 -9.68
N GLN A 48 10.73 -22.24 -8.72
CA GLN A 48 9.66 -23.23 -8.79
C GLN A 48 8.36 -22.64 -8.24
N ALA A 49 7.30 -22.66 -9.04
CA ALA A 49 5.96 -22.26 -8.62
C ALA A 49 5.31 -23.33 -7.73
N VAL A 50 4.20 -22.96 -7.09
CA VAL A 50 3.46 -23.83 -6.14
C VAL A 50 2.94 -25.11 -6.82
N ASP A 51 2.67 -25.06 -8.12
CA ASP A 51 2.25 -26.20 -8.94
C ASP A 51 3.42 -27.10 -9.40
N GLY A 52 4.64 -26.76 -9.02
CA GLY A 52 5.85 -27.49 -9.38
C GLY A 52 6.49 -27.09 -10.71
N SER A 53 5.88 -26.18 -11.48
CA SER A 53 6.46 -25.65 -12.72
C SER A 53 7.66 -24.74 -12.43
N ILE A 54 8.59 -24.65 -13.39
CA ILE A 54 9.73 -23.71 -13.32
C ILE A 54 9.36 -22.46 -14.11
N ILE A 55 9.48 -21.30 -13.47
CA ILE A 55 9.19 -19.98 -14.05
C ILE A 55 10.44 -19.10 -14.00
N SER A 56 10.60 -18.22 -14.99
CA SER A 56 11.68 -17.23 -14.98
C SER A 56 11.20 -15.93 -14.32
N VAL A 57 12.00 -15.37 -13.42
CA VAL A 57 11.75 -14.05 -12.83
C VAL A 57 11.72 -12.97 -13.91
N SER A 58 12.45 -13.15 -15.02
CA SER A 58 12.45 -12.21 -16.14
C SER A 58 11.08 -12.04 -16.81
N ASP A 59 10.20 -13.04 -16.69
CA ASP A 59 8.89 -13.03 -17.32
C ASP A 59 7.98 -11.95 -16.70
N PHE A 60 8.33 -11.46 -15.52
CA PHE A 60 7.62 -10.41 -14.79
C PHE A 60 8.25 -9.02 -14.95
N ASN A 61 9.28 -8.87 -15.79
CA ASN A 61 9.95 -7.60 -16.02
C ASN A 61 8.98 -6.53 -16.55
N GLY A 62 9.04 -5.34 -15.96
CA GLY A 62 8.19 -4.21 -16.34
C GLY A 62 6.79 -4.22 -15.71
N VAL A 63 6.48 -5.21 -14.86
CA VAL A 63 5.20 -5.30 -14.14
C VAL A 63 5.45 -5.33 -12.63
N PRO A 64 4.75 -4.49 -11.83
CA PRO A 64 4.81 -4.58 -10.38
C PRO A 64 4.37 -5.97 -9.91
N THR A 65 5.29 -6.72 -9.31
CA THR A 65 5.08 -8.13 -8.95
C THR A 65 5.35 -8.33 -7.47
N ALA A 66 4.41 -8.97 -6.78
CA ALA A 66 4.54 -9.33 -5.37
C ALA A 66 5.04 -10.77 -5.25
N MET A 67 6.06 -10.98 -4.41
CA MET A 67 6.61 -12.30 -4.12
C MET A 67 6.23 -12.71 -2.69
N TRP A 68 5.55 -13.85 -2.55
CA TRP A 68 5.11 -14.35 -1.26
C TRP A 68 6.02 -15.49 -0.80
N PHE A 69 6.76 -15.26 0.29
CA PHE A 69 7.60 -16.27 0.92
C PHE A 69 6.81 -16.95 2.02
N TRP A 70 6.76 -18.29 1.99
CA TRP A 70 6.03 -19.07 2.99
C TRP A 70 6.72 -20.40 3.26
N SER A 71 6.41 -20.96 4.42
CA SER A 71 6.78 -22.31 4.85
C SER A 71 5.51 -22.98 5.37
N PRO A 72 5.30 -24.29 5.11
CA PRO A 72 4.18 -25.04 5.68
C PRO A 72 4.30 -25.27 7.19
N ASN A 73 5.48 -25.01 7.78
CA ASN A 73 5.74 -25.05 9.23
C ASN A 73 5.81 -23.65 9.81
#